data_AF-A0A1S4DTT3-F1
#
_entry.id   AF-A0A1S4DTT3-F1
#
_cell.length_a   1.000
_cell.length_b   1.000
_cell.length_c   1.000
_cell.angle_alpha   90.00
_cell.angle_beta   90.00
_cell.angle_gamma   90.00
#
_symmetry.space_group_name_H-M   'P 1'
#
loop_
_entity.id
_entity.type
_entity.pdbx_description
1 polymer ?
#
loop_
_entity_poly.entity_id
_entity_poly.type
_entity_poly.pdbx_seq_one_letter_code
_entity_poly.pdbx_strand_id
1 'polypeptide(L)'
;MKLKKKTLSNALYNTAAVRILVPPARFEASKLKVVFSREVTKSAGIIPRTYILSHCDFTANLTLTISDVINLDQLRGWYNKDDVVAEWKKVKDEMYLHVHCYVSGPSSLLDVAAEFRYHIFSKELPLVLESVLYGDSILFGENPELLDSLVRVYFHSSSPKYNRLECWGPLKDAVLGRHHHIQGLLNGSKDVSSTKKLRSPKSIFQALFAFLL
;
A
#
# COMPACT_ATOMS: atom_id res chain seq x y z
N MET A 1 -16.79 -25.46 -20.79
CA MET A 1 -15.85 -24.77 -19.85
C MET A 1 -15.53 -23.31 -20.21
N LYS A 2 -15.56 -22.89 -21.49
CA LYS A 2 -15.27 -21.48 -21.91
C LYS A 2 -16.37 -20.45 -21.58
N LEU A 3 -17.66 -20.81 -21.62
CA LEU A 3 -18.77 -19.87 -21.37
C LEU A 3 -18.80 -19.33 -19.93
N LYS A 4 -18.61 -20.19 -18.91
CA LYS A 4 -18.62 -19.79 -17.49
C LYS A 4 -17.50 -18.80 -17.12
N LYS A 5 -16.31 -18.93 -17.73
CA LYS A 5 -15.19 -17.99 -17.53
C LYS A 5 -15.50 -16.58 -18.05
N LYS A 6 -16.21 -16.47 -19.18
CA LYS A 6 -16.56 -15.17 -19.79
C LYS A 6 -17.58 -14.41 -18.93
N THR A 7 -18.57 -15.11 -18.38
CA THR A 7 -19.58 -14.52 -17.48
C THR A 7 -18.98 -14.05 -16.15
N LEU A 8 -18.09 -14.83 -15.54
CA LEU A 8 -17.37 -14.44 -14.31
C LEU A 8 -16.46 -13.23 -14.52
N SER A 9 -15.77 -13.15 -15.66
CA SER A 9 -14.94 -12.01 -16.03
C SER A 9 -15.76 -10.72 -16.18
N ASN A 10 -16.94 -10.79 -16.80
CA ASN A 10 -17.82 -9.64 -16.97
C ASN A 10 -18.41 -9.16 -15.64
N ALA A 11 -18.76 -10.07 -14.73
CA ALA A 11 -19.24 -9.71 -13.41
C ALA A 11 -18.15 -9.01 -12.57
N LEU A 12 -16.92 -9.55 -12.54
CA LEU A 12 -15.79 -8.92 -11.85
C LEU A 12 -15.46 -7.54 -12.42
N TYR A 13 -15.47 -7.41 -13.75
CA TYR A 13 -15.25 -6.14 -14.45
C TYR A 13 -16.30 -5.09 -14.05
N ASN A 14 -17.58 -5.48 -14.03
CA ASN A 14 -18.66 -4.59 -13.63
C ASN A 14 -18.54 -4.16 -12.16
N THR A 15 -18.16 -5.07 -11.26
CA THR A 15 -17.95 -4.72 -9.83
C THR A 15 -16.78 -3.75 -9.64
N ALA A 16 -15.66 -3.96 -10.34
CA ALA A 16 -14.50 -3.07 -10.26
C ALA A 16 -14.79 -1.68 -10.87
N ALA A 17 -15.49 -1.63 -12.01
CA ALA A 17 -15.90 -0.37 -12.64
C ALA A 17 -16.87 0.42 -11.74
N VAL A 18 -17.83 -0.26 -11.10
CA VAL A 18 -18.72 0.36 -10.10
C VAL A 18 -17.90 0.93 -8.94
N ARG A 19 -16.93 0.18 -8.43
CA ARG A 19 -16.06 0.68 -7.36
C ARG A 19 -15.30 1.94 -7.74
N ILE A 20 -14.87 2.13 -8.99
CA ILE A 20 -14.23 3.39 -9.40
C ILE A 20 -15.21 4.58 -9.30
N LEU A 21 -16.46 4.38 -9.73
CA LEU A 21 -17.47 5.45 -9.82
C LEU A 21 -18.07 5.84 -8.47
N VAL A 22 -18.10 4.92 -7.50
CA VAL A 22 -18.55 5.22 -6.15
C VAL A 22 -17.56 6.18 -5.47
N PRO A 23 -17.99 7.16 -4.67
CA PRO A 23 -17.09 7.99 -3.88
C PRO A 23 -16.12 7.13 -3.02
N PRO A 24 -14.94 7.64 -2.66
CA PRO A 24 -14.06 6.95 -1.72
C PRO A 24 -14.79 6.62 -0.43
N ALA A 25 -14.49 5.47 0.18
CA ALA A 25 -15.06 5.15 1.48
C ALA A 25 -14.57 6.16 2.53
N ARG A 26 -15.48 6.58 3.42
CA ARG A 26 -15.15 7.43 4.55
C ARG A 26 -14.70 6.56 5.71
N PHE A 27 -13.72 7.05 6.46
CA PHE A 27 -13.29 6.38 7.67
C PHE A 27 -14.40 6.37 8.72
N GLU A 28 -14.66 5.18 9.27
CA GLU A 28 -15.60 4.97 10.37
C GLU A 28 -14.91 4.10 11.43
N ALA A 29 -14.62 4.69 12.58
CA ALA A 29 -13.93 3.99 13.67
C ALA A 29 -14.62 2.69 14.10
N SER A 30 -15.96 2.65 14.06
CA SER A 30 -16.77 1.46 14.39
C SER A 30 -16.57 0.28 13.43
N LYS A 31 -16.08 0.53 12.21
CA LYS A 31 -15.77 -0.50 11.21
C LYS A 31 -14.32 -0.96 11.26
N LEU A 32 -13.46 -0.29 12.03
CA LEU A 32 -12.05 -0.65 12.17
C LEU A 32 -11.84 -1.57 13.38
N LYS A 33 -11.36 -2.78 13.12
CA LYS A 33 -10.81 -3.67 14.14
C LYS A 33 -9.29 -3.56 14.13
N VAL A 34 -8.70 -3.18 15.26
CA VAL A 34 -7.24 -3.15 15.44
C VAL A 34 -6.78 -4.43 16.13
N VAL A 35 -5.77 -5.09 15.56
CA VAL A 35 -5.16 -6.31 16.10
C VAL A 35 -3.66 -6.10 16.23
N PHE A 36 -3.14 -6.19 17.45
CA PHE A 36 -1.70 -6.16 17.69
C PHE A 36 -1.16 -7.60 17.70
N SER A 37 -0.03 -7.83 17.03
CA SER A 37 0.72 -9.07 17.19
C SER A 37 1.22 -9.19 18.63
N ARG A 38 1.32 -10.43 19.15
CA ARG A 38 1.62 -10.72 20.58
C ARG A 38 2.94 -10.10 21.08
N GLU A 39 3.84 -9.76 20.17
CA GLU A 39 5.17 -9.20 20.45
C GLU A 39 5.21 -7.67 20.46
N VAL A 40 4.17 -7.00 19.90
CA VAL A 40 4.05 -5.53 19.94
C VAL A 40 3.66 -5.11 21.34
N THR A 41 4.65 -4.91 22.19
CA THR A 41 4.46 -4.15 23.43
C THR A 41 4.07 -2.72 23.05
N LYS A 42 3.27 -2.04 23.90
CA LYS A 42 2.93 -0.61 23.67
C LYS A 42 4.17 0.29 23.54
N SER A 43 5.34 -0.18 24.01
CA SER A 43 6.64 0.49 23.92
C SER A 43 7.53 0.01 22.76
N ALA A 44 7.01 -0.79 21.83
CA ALA A 44 7.79 -1.19 20.66
C ALA A 44 8.21 0.04 19.86
N GLY A 45 9.48 0.11 19.45
CA GLY A 45 10.03 1.24 18.70
C GLY A 45 9.35 1.44 17.34
N ILE A 46 9.73 2.51 16.63
CA ILE A 46 9.16 2.86 15.33
C ILE A 46 9.54 1.82 14.25
N ILE A 47 10.70 1.19 14.37
CA ILE A 47 11.19 0.17 13.43
C ILE A 47 11.73 -1.03 14.21
N PRO A 48 11.44 -2.27 13.79
CA PRO A 48 10.47 -2.65 12.76
C PRO A 48 9.02 -2.39 13.20
N ARG A 49 8.19 -1.84 12.31
CA ARG A 49 6.75 -1.72 12.53
C ARG A 49 6.02 -1.74 11.19
N THR A 50 5.02 -2.61 11.11
CA THR A 50 4.28 -2.94 9.90
C THR A 50 2.79 -2.92 10.16
N TYR A 51 2.07 -2.60 9.09
CA TYR A 51 0.62 -2.48 9.07
C TYR A 51 0.10 -3.35 7.93
N ILE A 52 -0.89 -4.18 8.21
CA ILE A 52 -1.66 -4.89 7.19
C ILE A 52 -3.11 -4.49 7.36
N LEU A 53 -3.65 -3.77 6.38
CA LEU A 53 -5.06 -3.43 6.34
C LEU A 53 -5.79 -4.40 5.41
N SER A 54 -6.71 -5.17 5.97
CA SER A 54 -7.59 -6.07 5.24
C SER A 54 -9.01 -5.52 5.18
N HIS A 55 -9.64 -5.61 4.02
CA HIS A 55 -11.03 -5.24 3.81
C HIS A 55 -11.92 -6.48 3.64
N CYS A 56 -13.07 -6.50 4.32
CA CYS A 56 -14.09 -7.52 4.12
C CYS A 56 -15.19 -6.98 3.20
N ASP A 57 -15.25 -7.47 1.96
CA ASP A 57 -16.25 -7.03 0.98
C ASP A 57 -17.71 -7.24 1.40
N PHE A 58 -17.98 -8.20 2.29
CA PHE A 58 -19.33 -8.51 2.75
C PHE A 58 -19.84 -7.55 3.83
N THR A 59 -18.97 -7.14 4.75
CA THR A 59 -19.36 -6.31 5.90
C THR A 59 -18.88 -4.86 5.79
N ALA A 60 -18.02 -4.56 4.81
CA ALA A 60 -17.25 -3.32 4.73
C ALA A 60 -16.38 -3.04 5.97
N ASN A 61 -16.11 -4.06 6.81
CA ASN A 61 -15.24 -3.92 7.97
C ASN A 61 -13.77 -3.94 7.53
N LEU A 62 -12.98 -3.14 8.24
CA LEU A 62 -11.54 -3.06 8.11
C LEU A 62 -10.88 -3.78 9.28
N THR A 63 -9.81 -4.52 9.02
CA THR A 63 -8.94 -5.06 10.06
C THR A 63 -7.54 -4.53 9.85
N LEU A 64 -7.04 -3.75 10.80
CA LEU A 64 -5.65 -3.30 10.83
C LEU A 64 -4.86 -4.22 11.76
N THR A 65 -3.94 -4.99 11.19
CA THR A 65 -2.96 -5.76 11.95
C THR A 65 -1.68 -4.96 12.09
N ILE A 66 -1.21 -4.77 13.31
CA ILE A 66 0.02 -4.05 13.64
C ILE A 66 1.04 -5.06 14.18
N SER A 67 2.23 -5.09 13.59
CA SER A 67 3.30 -6.01 13.98
C SER A 67 4.68 -5.35 13.94
N ASP A 68 5.55 -5.77 14.85
CA ASP A 68 6.98 -5.46 14.91
C ASP A 68 7.84 -6.51 14.18
N VAL A 69 7.23 -7.47 13.51
CA VAL A 69 7.93 -8.48 12.72
C VAL A 69 7.32 -8.55 11.33
N ILE A 70 8.19 -8.63 10.32
CA ILE A 70 7.75 -8.90 8.95
C ILE A 70 7.51 -10.41 8.86
N ASN A 71 6.27 -10.83 9.06
CA ASN A 71 5.90 -12.24 8.93
C ASN A 71 5.82 -12.62 7.43
N LEU A 72 6.85 -13.30 6.93
CA LEU A 72 6.93 -13.76 5.54
C LEU A 72 5.75 -14.66 5.14
N ASP A 73 5.17 -15.40 6.07
CA ASP A 73 4.00 -16.25 5.79
C ASP A 73 2.71 -15.44 5.65
N GLN A 74 2.58 -14.30 6.34
CA GLN A 74 1.49 -13.35 6.07
C GLN A 74 1.64 -12.68 4.70
N LEU A 75 2.88 -12.51 4.21
CA LEU A 75 3.15 -11.98 2.87
C LEU A 75 2.87 -13.01 1.78
N ARG A 76 3.01 -14.31 2.08
CA ARG A 76 2.66 -15.39 1.18
C ARG A 76 1.14 -15.43 1.00
N GLY A 77 0.68 -15.06 -0.19
CA GLY A 77 -0.75 -15.01 -0.54
C GLY A 77 -1.38 -13.61 -0.42
N TRP A 78 -0.65 -12.61 0.06
CA TRP A 78 -1.08 -11.21 0.07
C TRP A 78 -1.46 -10.70 -1.33
N TYR A 79 -0.70 -11.11 -2.35
CA TYR A 79 -0.96 -10.76 -3.76
C TYR A 79 -2.30 -11.30 -4.30
N ASN A 80 -2.94 -12.24 -3.61
CA ASN A 80 -4.26 -12.76 -3.98
C ASN A 80 -5.41 -12.04 -3.25
N LYS A 81 -5.12 -11.06 -2.39
CA LYS A 81 -6.08 -10.30 -1.59
C LYS A 81 -6.06 -8.82 -1.97
N ASP A 82 -7.06 -8.10 -1.49
CA ASP A 82 -7.13 -6.62 -1.59
C ASP A 82 -6.52 -5.94 -0.36
N ASP A 83 -5.62 -6.63 0.32
CA ASP A 83 -4.92 -6.14 1.50
C ASP A 83 -3.91 -5.06 1.09
N VAL A 84 -3.72 -4.05 1.95
CA VAL A 84 -2.64 -3.05 1.80
C VAL A 84 -1.64 -3.24 2.92
N VAL A 85 -0.35 -3.25 2.58
CA VAL A 85 0.72 -3.36 3.57
C VAL A 85 1.47 -2.04 3.65
N ALA A 86 1.76 -1.58 4.86
CA ALA A 86 2.68 -0.46 5.07
C ALA A 86 3.78 -0.83 6.06
N GLU A 87 4.97 -0.25 5.89
CA GLU A 87 6.13 -0.43 6.76
C GLU A 87 6.84 0.90 7.01
N TRP A 88 7.27 1.11 8.25
CA TRP A 88 8.16 2.23 8.57
C TRP A 88 9.60 1.91 8.18
N LYS A 89 10.27 2.86 7.52
CA LYS A 89 11.67 2.76 7.13
C LYS A 89 12.47 4.02 7.38
N LYS A 90 13.71 3.81 7.82
CA LYS A 90 14.70 4.87 7.98
C LYS A 90 15.71 4.81 6.83
N VAL A 91 15.82 5.89 6.06
CA VAL A 91 16.75 6.00 4.91
C VAL A 91 17.50 7.32 5.03
N LYS A 92 18.83 7.26 5.23
CA LYS A 92 19.68 8.44 5.47
C LYS A 92 19.15 9.33 6.60
N ASP A 93 18.82 8.69 7.72
CA ASP A 93 18.26 9.33 8.92
C ASP A 93 16.81 9.85 8.83
N GLU A 94 16.25 9.91 7.62
CA GLU A 94 14.86 10.30 7.38
C GLU A 94 13.89 9.12 7.46
N MET A 95 12.72 9.36 8.04
CA MET A 95 11.65 8.38 8.17
C MET A 95 10.69 8.42 6.97
N TYR A 96 10.28 7.24 6.52
CA TYR A 96 9.37 7.05 5.40
C TYR A 96 8.35 5.99 5.75
N LEU A 97 7.08 6.24 5.41
CA LEU A 97 6.06 5.21 5.37
C LEU A 97 6.02 4.62 3.96
N HIS A 98 6.48 3.39 3.82
CA HIS A 98 6.39 2.66 2.57
C HIS A 98 5.09 1.89 2.53
N VAL A 99 4.23 2.19 1.58
CA VAL A 99 2.95 1.49 1.34
C VAL A 99 3.09 0.62 0.11
N HIS A 100 2.58 -0.59 0.16
CA HIS A 100 2.64 -1.57 -0.90
C HIS A 100 1.23 -1.97 -1.30
N CYS A 101 0.94 -1.90 -2.60
CA CYS A 101 -0.31 -2.32 -3.21
C CYS A 101 -0.01 -3.29 -4.36
N TYR A 102 -0.59 -4.50 -4.34
CA TYR A 102 -0.47 -5.43 -5.46
C TYR A 102 -1.61 -5.22 -6.46
N VAL A 103 -1.26 -4.84 -7.69
CA VAL A 103 -2.24 -4.45 -8.71
C VAL A 103 -2.36 -5.41 -9.87
N SER A 104 -1.45 -6.36 -10.12
CA SER A 104 -1.56 -7.28 -11.28
C SER A 104 -2.87 -8.10 -11.33
N GLY A 105 -3.53 -8.30 -10.19
CA GLY A 105 -4.74 -9.13 -10.07
C GLY A 105 -4.49 -10.63 -10.37
N PRO A 106 -5.49 -11.49 -10.14
CA PRO A 106 -5.32 -12.95 -10.23
C PRO A 106 -5.55 -13.55 -11.63
N SER A 107 -5.73 -12.75 -12.69
CA SER A 107 -6.23 -13.24 -14.00
C SER A 107 -5.36 -12.87 -15.20
N SER A 108 -5.44 -13.66 -16.26
CA SER A 108 -4.67 -13.54 -17.51
C SER A 108 -5.05 -12.35 -18.40
N LEU A 109 -5.88 -11.41 -17.94
CA LEU A 109 -6.16 -10.12 -18.57
C LEU A 109 -5.39 -9.01 -17.83
N LEU A 110 -4.06 -9.18 -17.76
CA LEU A 110 -3.17 -8.51 -16.81
C LEU A 110 -3.30 -6.99 -16.80
N ASP A 111 -3.42 -6.34 -17.97
CA ASP A 111 -3.40 -4.87 -18.03
C ASP A 111 -4.69 -4.21 -17.54
N VAL A 112 -5.86 -4.76 -17.89
CA VAL A 112 -7.14 -4.17 -17.51
C VAL A 112 -7.40 -4.36 -16.01
N ALA A 113 -7.08 -5.54 -15.46
CA ALA A 113 -7.18 -5.77 -14.02
C ALA A 113 -6.24 -4.85 -13.24
N ALA A 114 -5.01 -4.64 -13.73
CA ALA A 114 -4.05 -3.73 -13.13
C ALA A 114 -4.50 -2.28 -13.17
N GLU A 115 -5.14 -1.86 -14.26
CA GLU A 115 -5.74 -0.53 -14.36
C GLU A 115 -6.81 -0.29 -13.30
N PHE A 116 -7.80 -1.19 -13.20
CA PHE A 116 -8.86 -1.01 -12.20
C PHE A 116 -8.31 -1.02 -10.78
N ARG A 117 -7.44 -1.98 -10.44
CA ARG A 117 -6.85 -2.07 -9.10
C ARG A 117 -6.00 -0.84 -8.78
N TYR A 118 -5.19 -0.36 -9.70
CA TYR A 118 -4.43 0.88 -9.53
C TYR A 118 -5.32 2.06 -9.15
N HIS A 119 -6.41 2.28 -9.90
CA HIS A 119 -7.33 3.39 -9.62
C HIS A 119 -8.10 3.20 -8.31
N ILE A 120 -8.54 1.97 -8.00
CA ILE A 120 -9.22 1.67 -6.73
C ILE A 120 -8.28 1.92 -5.54
N PHE A 121 -7.06 1.37 -5.56
CA PHE A 121 -6.10 1.61 -4.47
C PHE A 121 -5.74 3.09 -4.35
N SER A 122 -5.47 3.78 -5.47
CA SER A 122 -5.19 5.21 -5.45
C SER A 122 -6.34 6.01 -4.83
N LYS A 123 -7.58 5.60 -5.08
CA LYS A 123 -8.74 6.27 -4.51
C LYS A 123 -8.93 5.97 -3.01
N GLU A 124 -8.67 4.74 -2.57
CA GLU A 124 -8.90 4.28 -1.19
C GLU A 124 -7.69 4.46 -0.26
N LEU A 125 -6.50 4.80 -0.77
CA LEU A 125 -5.29 4.98 0.04
C LEU A 125 -5.44 5.99 1.20
N PRO A 126 -6.15 7.13 1.06
CA PRO A 126 -6.41 8.01 2.20
C PRO A 126 -7.09 7.30 3.37
N LEU A 127 -8.08 6.43 3.12
CA LEU A 127 -8.72 5.60 4.14
C LEU A 127 -7.73 4.63 4.80
N VAL A 128 -6.80 4.07 4.01
CA VAL A 128 -5.76 3.19 4.54
C VAL A 128 -4.88 3.94 5.53
N LEU A 129 -4.40 5.11 5.13
CA LEU A 129 -3.50 5.93 5.95
C LEU A 129 -4.21 6.45 7.20
N GLU A 130 -5.47 6.87 7.09
CA GLU A 130 -6.29 7.27 8.23
C GLU A 130 -6.50 6.11 9.22
N SER A 131 -6.71 4.88 8.70
CA SER A 131 -6.81 3.68 9.54
C SER A 131 -5.52 3.42 10.32
N VAL A 132 -4.35 3.64 9.71
CA VAL A 132 -3.04 3.53 10.39
C VAL A 132 -2.90 4.58 11.49
N LEU A 133 -3.22 5.84 11.19
CA LEU A 133 -3.15 6.93 12.18
C LEU A 133 -4.06 6.66 13.38
N TYR A 134 -5.30 6.25 13.13
CA TYR A 134 -6.26 5.95 14.19
C TYR A 134 -5.84 4.71 14.99
N GLY A 135 -5.49 3.63 14.29
CA GLY A 135 -5.21 2.33 14.91
C GLY A 135 -3.92 2.27 15.71
N ASP A 136 -2.92 3.09 15.36
CA ASP A 136 -1.63 3.20 16.07
C ASP A 136 -1.46 4.57 16.74
N SER A 137 -2.55 5.15 17.23
CA SER A 137 -2.58 6.50 17.80
C SER A 137 -1.59 6.75 18.94
N ILE A 138 -1.21 5.72 19.70
CA ILE A 138 -0.17 5.83 20.75
C ILE A 138 1.17 6.18 20.12
N LEU A 139 1.58 5.48 19.04
CA LEU A 139 2.84 5.76 18.33
C LEU A 139 2.89 7.21 17.85
N PHE A 140 1.82 7.68 17.22
CA PHE A 140 1.75 9.04 16.68
C PHE A 140 1.63 10.11 17.77
N GLY A 141 1.05 9.79 18.92
CA GLY A 141 1.04 10.66 20.09
C GLY A 141 2.43 10.84 20.70
N GLU A 142 3.24 9.79 20.70
CA GLU A 142 4.62 9.82 21.21
C GLU A 142 5.64 10.35 20.19
N ASN A 143 5.35 10.23 18.89
CA ASN A 143 6.26 10.56 17.78
C ASN A 143 5.52 11.42 16.72
N PRO A 144 5.10 12.65 17.06
CA PRO A 144 4.31 13.51 16.17
C PRO A 144 5.03 13.87 14.86
N GLU A 145 6.36 13.84 14.83
CA GLU A 145 7.19 14.08 13.64
C GLU A 145 6.95 13.05 12.52
N LEU A 146 6.37 11.88 12.83
CA LEU A 146 5.98 10.89 11.83
C LEU A 146 4.88 11.41 10.88
N LEU A 147 4.12 12.43 11.29
CA LEU A 147 3.11 13.07 10.44
C LEU A 147 3.73 13.86 9.27
N ASP A 148 4.97 14.30 9.42
CA ASP A 148 5.75 14.99 8.38
C ASP A 148 6.54 14.03 7.48
N SER A 149 6.61 12.74 7.86
CA SER A 149 7.33 11.73 7.09
C SER A 149 6.69 11.49 5.72
N LEU A 150 7.53 11.28 4.71
CA LEU A 150 7.06 11.06 3.34
C LEU A 150 6.43 9.68 3.16
N VAL A 151 5.25 9.66 2.53
CA VAL A 151 4.56 8.45 2.11
C VAL A 151 5.03 8.05 0.71
N ARG A 152 5.53 6.82 0.59
CA ARG A 152 5.98 6.22 -0.68
C ARG A 152 5.10 5.03 -1.00
N VAL A 153 4.37 5.11 -2.10
CA VAL A 153 3.44 4.07 -2.53
C VAL A 153 4.04 3.27 -3.67
N TYR A 154 4.20 1.97 -3.44
CA TYR A 154 4.65 1.00 -4.43
C TYR A 154 3.42 0.27 -4.98
N PHE A 155 3.08 0.56 -6.24
CA PHE A 155 2.15 -0.23 -7.01
C PHE A 155 2.93 -1.34 -7.69
N HIS A 156 2.78 -2.57 -7.18
CA HIS A 156 3.47 -3.75 -7.71
C HIS A 156 2.61 -4.37 -8.82
N SER A 157 3.16 -4.39 -10.04
CA SER A 157 2.46 -4.95 -11.21
C SER A 157 3.38 -5.71 -12.14
N SER A 158 2.87 -6.73 -12.82
CA SER A 158 3.56 -7.37 -13.95
C SER A 158 3.47 -6.50 -15.21
N SER A 159 2.49 -5.59 -15.27
CA SER A 159 2.39 -4.58 -16.30
C SER A 159 3.38 -3.43 -16.00
N PRO A 160 4.36 -3.15 -16.88
CA PRO A 160 5.29 -2.04 -16.67
C PRO A 160 4.60 -0.69 -16.53
N LYS A 161 3.42 -0.52 -17.14
CA LYS A 161 2.60 0.67 -16.99
C LYS A 161 2.25 0.90 -15.53
N TYR A 162 1.86 -0.12 -14.78
CA TYR A 162 1.36 0.00 -13.40
C TYR A 162 2.38 -0.37 -12.33
N ASN A 163 3.55 -0.89 -12.71
CA ASN A 163 4.65 -1.18 -11.79
C ASN A 163 5.44 0.10 -11.47
N ARG A 164 5.00 0.87 -10.47
CA ARG A 164 5.54 2.21 -10.22
C ARG A 164 5.66 2.54 -8.73
N LEU A 165 6.59 3.46 -8.44
CA LEU A 165 6.75 4.10 -7.14
C LEU A 165 6.26 5.54 -7.25
N GLU A 166 5.34 5.92 -6.38
CA GLU A 166 4.82 7.28 -6.26
C GLU A 166 5.18 7.88 -4.89
N CYS A 167 5.43 9.19 -4.87
CA CYS A 167 5.60 9.95 -3.64
C CYS A 167 4.32 10.74 -3.38
N TRP A 168 3.68 10.49 -2.25
CA TRP A 168 2.39 11.06 -1.90
C TRP A 168 2.50 12.28 -0.96
N GLY A 169 3.73 12.70 -0.69
CA GLY A 169 4.03 13.80 0.23
C GLY A 169 3.99 13.37 1.70
N PRO A 170 3.98 14.34 2.62
CA PRO A 170 3.88 14.09 4.06
C PRO A 170 2.61 13.31 4.43
N LEU A 171 2.70 12.43 5.42
CA LEU A 171 1.59 11.60 5.87
C LEU A 171 0.33 12.42 6.20
N LYS A 172 0.49 13.56 6.88
CA LYS A 172 -0.61 14.48 7.23
C LYS A 172 -1.38 15.04 6.04
N ASP A 173 -0.75 15.14 4.86
CA ASP A 173 -1.39 15.63 3.64
C ASP A 173 -1.93 14.47 2.80
N ALA A 174 -1.19 13.36 2.77
CA ALA A 174 -1.59 12.13 2.07
C ALA A 174 -2.92 11.57 2.60
N VAL A 175 -3.16 11.62 3.92
CA VAL A 175 -4.42 11.16 4.54
C VAL A 175 -5.63 12.02 4.14
N LEU A 176 -5.40 13.26 3.70
CA LEU A 176 -6.46 14.16 3.23
C LEU A 176 -6.69 14.05 1.72
N GLY A 177 -6.01 13.11 1.06
CA GLY A 177 -6.03 12.98 -0.40
C GLY A 177 -5.39 14.17 -1.13
N ARG A 178 -4.72 15.09 -0.40
CA ARG A 178 -4.04 16.26 -0.95
C ARG A 178 -2.63 15.89 -1.42
N HIS A 179 -2.52 14.89 -2.28
CA HIS A 179 -1.24 14.55 -2.89
C HIS A 179 -1.09 15.34 -4.20
N HIS A 180 -0.02 16.12 -4.31
CA HIS A 180 0.40 16.65 -5.60
C HIS A 180 0.93 15.46 -6.40
N HIS A 181 0.32 15.17 -7.55
CA HIS A 181 0.82 14.18 -8.50
C HIS A 181 2.14 14.70 -9.10
N ILE A 182 3.23 14.63 -8.33
CA ILE A 182 4.56 14.82 -8.86
C ILE A 182 4.88 13.53 -9.58
N GLN A 183 4.49 13.45 -10.85
CA GLN A 183 5.07 12.51 -11.82
C GLN A 183 6.55 12.86 -11.98
N GLY A 184 7.35 12.44 -11.00
CA GLY A 184 8.80 12.44 -11.08
C GLY A 184 9.23 11.34 -12.05
N LEU A 185 9.29 11.71 -13.32
CA LEU A 185 9.96 10.97 -14.38
C LEU A 185 11.43 10.78 -13.98
N LEU A 186 11.77 9.70 -13.26
CA LEU A 186 13.15 9.21 -13.19
C LEU A 186 13.46 8.46 -14.49
N ASN A 187 13.40 9.15 -15.63
CA ASN A 187 13.95 8.67 -16.90
C ASN A 187 14.73 9.80 -17.57
N GLY A 188 16.07 9.67 -17.50
CA GLY A 188 16.96 10.02 -18.60
C GLY A 188 17.17 11.50 -18.93
N SER A 189 17.98 12.18 -18.13
CA SER A 189 18.90 13.20 -18.65
C SER A 189 20.32 12.76 -18.33
N LYS A 190 21.04 12.34 -19.38
CA LYS A 190 22.50 12.28 -19.35
C LYS A 190 23.00 13.70 -19.17
N ASP A 191 23.61 13.98 -18.02
CA ASP A 191 24.92 14.64 -18.00
C ASP A 191 25.64 14.39 -16.67
N VAL A 192 26.95 14.32 -16.82
CA VAL A 192 27.92 13.63 -15.97
C VAL A 192 28.37 14.49 -14.79
N SER A 193 28.29 13.97 -13.57
CA SER A 193 29.45 13.90 -12.68
C SER A 193 29.24 12.89 -11.54
N SER A 194 30.32 12.21 -11.20
CA SER A 194 30.40 11.02 -10.37
C SER A 194 29.98 11.22 -8.90
N THR A 195 28.98 10.46 -8.43
CA THR A 195 28.93 10.02 -7.01
C THR A 195 28.21 8.68 -6.87
N LYS A 196 29.04 7.65 -6.58
CA LYS A 196 28.80 6.41 -5.84
C LYS A 196 27.35 5.93 -5.69
N LYS A 197 27.10 4.80 -6.36
CA LYS A 197 25.97 3.87 -6.24
C LYS A 197 25.67 3.54 -4.76
N LEU A 198 24.80 4.33 -4.13
CA LEU A 198 24.31 4.05 -2.79
C LEU A 198 23.19 3.01 -2.89
N ARG A 199 23.58 1.74 -2.82
CA ARG A 199 22.68 0.59 -2.75
C ARG A 199 22.05 0.59 -1.36
N SER A 200 20.91 1.26 -1.19
CA SER A 200 20.08 1.07 0.00
C SER A 200 19.61 -0.39 0.06
N PRO A 201 19.43 -0.97 1.26
CA PRO A 201 18.89 -2.32 1.37
C PRO A 201 17.49 -2.34 0.74
N LYS A 202 17.32 -3.16 -0.31
CA LYS A 202 16.02 -3.38 -0.95
C LYS A 202 15.06 -3.91 0.12
N SER A 203 13.83 -3.39 0.13
CA SER A 203 12.80 -3.92 1.01
C SER A 203 12.63 -5.42 0.79
N ILE A 204 12.42 -6.20 1.86
CA ILE A 204 12.03 -7.61 1.74
C ILE A 204 10.77 -7.72 0.86
N PHE A 205 9.85 -6.76 0.97
CA PHE A 205 8.70 -6.63 0.08
C PHE A 205 9.13 -6.45 -1.38
N GLN A 206 9.99 -5.47 -1.67
CA GLN A 206 10.49 -5.25 -3.04
C GLN A 206 11.23 -6.46 -3.60
N ALA A 207 12.01 -7.15 -2.78
CA ALA A 207 12.69 -8.37 -3.18
C ALA A 207 11.69 -9.48 -3.46
N LEU A 208 10.71 -9.70 -2.57
CA LEU A 208 9.64 -10.68 -2.73
C LEU A 208 8.84 -10.44 -4.03
N PHE A 209 8.45 -9.19 -4.32
CA PHE A 209 7.69 -8.86 -5.53
C PHE A 209 8.52 -8.98 -6.80
N ALA A 210 9.82 -8.70 -6.76
CA ALA A 210 10.69 -8.95 -7.90
C ALA A 210 10.81 -10.44 -8.29
N PHE A 211 10.45 -11.37 -7.40
CA PHE A 211 10.38 -12.81 -7.70
C PHE A 211 8.96 -13.29 -8.07
N LEU A 212 7.92 -12.52 -7.76
CA LEU A 212 6.52 -12.88 -7.99
C LEU A 212 5.94 -12.26 -9.28
N LEU A 213 6.58 -11.23 -9.81
CA LEU A 213 6.22 -10.51 -11.04
C LEU A 213 7.07 -10.99 -12.23
#